data_AF-A0A7C3YZB3-F1
#
_entry.id   AF-A0A7C3YZB3-F1
#
_cell.length_a   1.000
_cell.length_b   1.000
_cell.length_c   1.000
_cell.angle_alpha   90.00
_cell.angle_beta   90.00
_cell.angle_gamma   90.00
#
_symmetry.space_group_name_H-M   'P 1'
#
loop_
_entity.id
_entity.type
_entity.pdbx_description
1 polymer ?
#
loop_
_entity_poly.entity_id
_entity_poly.type
_entity_poly.pdbx_seq_one_letter_code
_entity_poly.pdbx_strand_id
1 'polypeptide(L)'
;MVIGTVLYKGKHYPLPQHFVSLMEKIGYEFYQDIIWYKVTGGVKRAGVTIQNPYPGYYCPNIMTEYILIFRKPGPKFYRTQTKEEKEKNKIPIDELFTKELANNIWHIAPVPPNQYDHPCPFPEEIPYRLIKFFSYEGDLVLDPFLGIGTTTKVANNLNRRWVGYEIKEKYLKIAEKRLSEPLNLREQLISVFEKIPHNEPKARKRIDKKMTKSILMPQTKSLYLFREKRNEYDRKM
;
A
#
# COMPACT_ATOMS: atom_id res chain seq x y z
N MET A 1 -5.39 -1.19 9.33
CA MET A 1 -4.32 -2.09 9.80
C MET A 1 -3.79 -2.90 8.62
N VAL A 2 -2.48 -3.02 8.46
CA VAL A 2 -1.85 -3.88 7.44
C VAL A 2 -1.64 -5.27 8.05
N ILE A 3 -2.12 -6.33 7.39
CA ILE A 3 -2.05 -7.70 7.91
C ILE A 3 -1.89 -8.71 6.76
N GLY A 4 -1.09 -9.74 6.96
CA GLY A 4 -0.83 -10.78 5.97
C GLY A 4 -1.02 -12.18 6.54
N THR A 5 -0.99 -13.17 5.66
CA THR A 5 -0.90 -14.58 6.06
C THR A 5 0.45 -14.82 6.74
N VAL A 6 0.41 -15.37 7.96
CA VAL A 6 1.62 -15.63 8.75
C VAL A 6 1.96 -17.11 8.71
N LEU A 7 3.24 -17.40 8.47
CA LEU A 7 3.80 -18.74 8.67
C LEU A 7 4.41 -18.79 10.07
N TYR A 8 3.84 -19.60 10.95
CA TYR A 8 4.34 -19.76 12.31
C TYR A 8 4.48 -21.25 12.63
N LYS A 9 5.70 -21.67 13.01
CA LYS A 9 6.05 -23.08 13.30
C LYS A 9 5.57 -24.06 12.22
N GLY A 10 5.78 -23.72 10.94
CA GLY A 10 5.44 -24.57 9.80
C GLY A 10 3.97 -24.57 9.39
N LYS A 11 3.09 -23.84 10.10
CA LYS A 11 1.66 -23.73 9.79
C LYS A 11 1.31 -22.33 9.30
N HIS A 12 0.50 -22.25 8.24
CA HIS A 12 -0.06 -21.00 7.74
C HIS A 12 -1.29 -20.60 8.53
N TYR A 13 -1.36 -19.32 8.88
CA TYR A 13 -2.50 -18.72 9.57
C TYR A 13 -3.09 -17.61 8.69
N PRO A 14 -4.37 -17.72 8.30
CA PRO A 14 -5.09 -16.70 7.54
C PRO A 14 -5.53 -15.57 8.48
N LEU A 15 -4.55 -14.85 9.04
CA LEU A 15 -4.79 -13.79 10.01
C LEU A 15 -5.76 -12.70 9.53
N PRO A 16 -5.74 -12.25 8.25
CA PRO A 16 -6.72 -11.26 7.80
C PRO A 16 -8.16 -11.74 8.00
N GLN A 17 -8.46 -12.99 7.66
CA GLN A 17 -9.80 -13.57 7.78
C GLN A 17 -10.20 -13.77 9.24
N HIS A 18 -9.28 -14.25 10.09
CA HIS A 18 -9.53 -14.36 11.52
C HIS A 18 -9.80 -12.98 12.14
N PHE A 19 -9.07 -11.96 11.71
CA PHE A 19 -9.22 -10.61 12.23
C PHE A 19 -10.56 -9.97 11.84
N VAL A 20 -11.05 -10.19 10.62
CA VAL A 20 -12.40 -9.76 10.22
C VAL A 20 -13.45 -10.34 11.18
N SER A 21 -13.42 -11.65 11.43
CA SER A 21 -14.36 -12.28 12.35
C SER A 21 -14.28 -11.71 13.78
N LEU A 22 -13.08 -11.38 14.27
CA LEU A 22 -12.90 -10.76 15.58
C LEU A 22 -13.50 -9.36 15.63
N MET A 23 -13.27 -8.54 14.60
CA MET A 23 -13.79 -7.17 14.52
C MET A 23 -15.32 -7.14 14.42
N GLU A 24 -15.92 -8.04 13.66
CA GLU A 24 -17.38 -8.16 13.56
C GLU A 24 -18.02 -8.56 14.90
N LYS A 25 -17.38 -9.48 15.64
CA LYS A 25 -17.85 -9.89 16.97
C LYS A 25 -17.86 -8.76 17.99
N ILE A 26 -16.92 -7.80 17.89
CA ILE A 26 -16.90 -6.61 18.76
C ILE A 26 -17.80 -5.47 18.26
N GLY A 27 -18.57 -5.69 17.18
CA GLY A 27 -19.58 -4.75 16.69
C GLY A 27 -19.12 -3.77 15.62
N TYR A 28 -17.93 -3.96 15.02
CA TYR A 28 -17.54 -3.20 13.82
C TYR A 28 -18.11 -3.84 12.55
N GLU A 29 -18.44 -3.01 11.56
CA GLU A 29 -18.82 -3.47 10.22
C GLU A 29 -17.58 -3.58 9.35
N PHE A 30 -17.36 -4.73 8.71
CA PHE A 30 -16.42 -4.80 7.60
C PHE A 30 -16.93 -3.93 6.45
N TYR A 31 -16.08 -3.00 5.97
CA TYR A 31 -16.46 -2.07 4.91
C TYR A 31 -15.88 -2.50 3.56
N GLN A 32 -14.55 -2.64 3.50
CA GLN A 32 -13.84 -3.14 2.33
C GLN A 32 -12.40 -3.52 2.72
N ASP A 33 -11.70 -4.17 1.81
CA ASP A 33 -10.27 -4.39 1.88
C ASP A 33 -9.54 -3.70 0.72
N ILE A 34 -8.27 -3.39 0.96
CA ILE A 34 -7.32 -2.99 -0.06
C ILE A 34 -6.18 -4.00 -0.03
N ILE A 35 -5.83 -4.54 -1.19
CA ILE A 35 -4.69 -5.45 -1.34
C ILE A 35 -3.46 -4.60 -1.63
N TRP A 36 -2.56 -4.51 -0.67
CA TRP A 36 -1.25 -3.93 -0.89
C TRP A 36 -0.37 -4.95 -1.63
N TYR A 37 -0.10 -4.68 -2.91
CA TYR A 37 0.86 -5.41 -3.70
C TYR A 37 2.26 -4.81 -3.53
N LYS A 38 3.12 -5.55 -2.82
CA LYS A 38 4.52 -5.23 -2.61
C LYS A 38 5.26 -5.48 -3.93
N VAL A 39 5.41 -4.46 -4.77
CA VAL A 39 6.08 -4.47 -6.08
C VAL A 39 7.57 -4.89 -6.06
N THR A 40 8.05 -5.52 -5.00
CA THR A 40 9.41 -6.04 -4.85
C THR A 40 9.36 -7.47 -4.30
N GLY A 41 10.24 -8.34 -4.80
CA GLY A 41 10.39 -9.70 -4.29
C GLY A 41 10.86 -9.71 -2.84
N GLY A 42 9.93 -9.88 -1.90
CA GLY A 42 10.21 -10.11 -0.48
C GLY A 42 10.86 -11.49 -0.23
N VAL A 43 10.33 -12.26 0.72
CA VAL A 43 10.84 -13.59 1.05
C VAL A 43 10.83 -14.49 -0.20
N LYS A 44 12.00 -14.99 -0.60
CA LYS A 44 12.21 -15.84 -1.79
C LYS A 44 11.74 -17.29 -1.58
N ARG A 45 10.47 -17.47 -1.21
CA ARG A 45 9.83 -18.77 -1.00
C ARG A 45 9.87 -19.65 -2.25
N ALA A 46 9.77 -19.03 -3.42
CA ALA A 46 9.83 -19.71 -4.71
C ALA A 46 11.17 -20.42 -4.96
N GLY A 47 12.22 -20.11 -4.18
CA GLY A 47 13.50 -20.81 -4.24
C GLY A 47 13.35 -22.32 -4.04
N VAL A 48 12.42 -22.78 -3.18
CA VAL A 48 12.17 -24.21 -2.96
C VAL A 48 11.65 -24.87 -4.23
N THR A 49 10.66 -24.27 -4.89
CA THR A 49 10.11 -24.74 -6.17
C THR A 49 11.15 -24.70 -7.29
N ILE A 50 12.00 -23.66 -7.32
CA ILE A 50 13.05 -23.50 -8.34
C ILE A 50 14.11 -24.61 -8.19
N GLN A 51 14.49 -24.94 -6.95
CA GLN A 51 15.44 -26.02 -6.68
C GLN A 51 14.82 -27.41 -6.89
N ASN A 52 13.51 -27.54 -6.64
CA ASN A 52 12.78 -28.81 -6.73
C ASN A 52 11.52 -28.61 -7.59
N PRO A 53 11.62 -28.66 -8.93
CA PRO A 53 10.52 -28.34 -9.84
C PRO A 53 9.51 -29.50 -9.99
N TYR A 54 9.05 -30.04 -8.87
CA TYR A 54 8.14 -31.18 -8.80
C TYR A 54 6.86 -30.83 -8.00
N PRO A 55 5.73 -31.53 -8.25
CA PRO A 55 4.53 -31.38 -7.42
C PRO A 55 4.83 -31.55 -5.93
N GLY A 56 4.23 -30.70 -5.09
CA GLY A 56 4.46 -30.68 -3.63
C GLY A 56 5.48 -29.65 -3.15
N TYR A 57 6.36 -29.14 -4.03
CA TYR A 57 7.36 -28.12 -3.68
C TYR A 57 6.93 -26.69 -3.99
N TYR A 58 5.71 -26.48 -4.48
CA TYR A 58 5.19 -25.16 -4.86
C TYR A 58 5.06 -24.23 -3.65
N CYS A 59 6.00 -23.29 -3.54
CA CYS A 59 6.03 -22.28 -2.48
C CYS A 59 6.05 -20.87 -3.10
N PRO A 60 4.89 -20.23 -3.36
CA PRO A 60 4.87 -18.90 -3.97
C PRO A 60 5.44 -17.84 -3.02
N ASN A 61 6.05 -16.81 -3.60
CA ASN A 61 6.44 -15.63 -2.84
C ASN A 61 5.19 -14.89 -2.35
N ILE A 62 5.20 -14.41 -1.10
CA ILE A 62 4.09 -13.60 -0.56
C ILE A 62 4.30 -12.16 -1.00
N MET A 63 3.58 -11.74 -2.04
CA MET A 63 3.69 -10.40 -2.64
C MET A 63 2.59 -9.45 -2.17
N THR A 64 1.65 -9.93 -1.35
CA THR A 64 0.48 -9.16 -0.94
C THR A 64 0.32 -9.11 0.57
N GLU A 65 -0.20 -7.99 1.06
CA GLU A 65 -0.79 -7.83 2.38
C GLU A 65 -2.16 -7.15 2.26
N TYR A 66 -2.99 -7.30 3.28
CA TYR A 66 -4.32 -6.74 3.35
C TYR A 66 -4.32 -5.49 4.21
N ILE A 67 -4.94 -4.42 3.72
CA ILE A 67 -5.35 -3.27 4.50
C ILE A 67 -6.85 -3.43 4.71
N LEU A 68 -7.23 -3.85 5.91
CA LEU A 68 -8.63 -4.05 6.26
C LEU A 68 -9.24 -2.74 6.74
N ILE A 69 -10.40 -2.37 6.19
CA ILE A 69 -11.15 -1.17 6.56
C ILE A 69 -12.45 -1.60 7.25
N PHE A 70 -12.59 -1.15 8.48
CA PHE A 70 -13.77 -1.36 9.30
C PHE A 70 -14.43 -0.03 9.62
N ARG A 71 -15.74 -0.05 9.80
CA ARG A 71 -16.54 1.12 10.16
C ARG A 71 -17.30 0.84 11.44
N LYS A 72 -17.31 1.81 12.36
CA LYS A 72 -18.23 1.78 13.49
C LYS A 72 -19.66 2.04 12.97
N PRO A 73 -20.67 1.23 13.33
CA PRO A 73 -22.06 1.49 12.93
C PRO A 73 -22.49 2.91 13.28
N GLY A 74 -23.26 3.52 12.39
CA GLY A 74 -23.77 4.88 12.58
C GLY A 74 -23.88 5.70 11.30
N PRO A 75 -24.24 6.99 11.43
CA PRO A 75 -24.32 7.88 10.29
C PRO A 75 -22.96 8.08 9.64
N LYS A 76 -22.96 8.26 8.32
CA LYS A 76 -21.74 8.51 7.57
C LYS A 76 -21.12 9.86 7.97
N PHE A 77 -19.87 9.85 8.42
CA PHE A 77 -19.19 11.02 9.00
C PHE A 77 -19.10 12.24 8.06
N TYR A 78 -19.06 12.03 6.74
CA TYR A 78 -19.05 13.13 5.77
C TYR A 78 -20.38 13.91 5.66
N ARG A 79 -21.47 13.40 6.26
CA ARG A 79 -22.77 14.09 6.27
C ARG A 79 -22.80 15.28 7.22
N THR A 80 -21.97 15.27 8.28
CA THR A 80 -21.91 16.35 9.26
C THR A 80 -20.97 17.49 8.86
N GLN A 81 -20.22 17.32 7.77
CA GLN A 81 -19.19 18.25 7.33
C GLN A 81 -19.79 19.38 6.47
N THR A 82 -19.34 20.59 6.73
CA THR A 82 -19.67 21.80 5.98
C THR A 82 -19.12 21.74 4.55
N LYS A 83 -19.61 22.62 3.67
CA LYS A 83 -19.11 22.72 2.29
C LYS A 83 -17.64 23.16 2.24
N GLU A 84 -17.23 24.02 3.16
CA GLU A 84 -15.86 24.53 3.26
C GLU A 84 -14.88 23.43 3.68
N GLU A 85 -15.21 22.65 4.71
CA GLU A 85 -14.42 21.48 5.13
C GLU A 85 -14.26 20.46 4.01
N LYS A 86 -15.32 20.25 3.23
CA LYS A 86 -15.30 19.38 2.03
C LYS A 86 -14.36 19.89 0.95
N GLU A 87 -14.38 21.18 0.66
CA GLU A 87 -13.49 21.75 -0.36
C GLU A 87 -12.02 21.71 0.09
N LYS A 88 -11.74 22.00 1.37
CA LYS A 88 -10.39 21.93 1.95
C LYS A 88 -9.79 20.53 1.89
N ASN A 89 -10.62 19.49 1.98
CA ASN A 89 -10.21 18.08 1.98
C ASN A 89 -10.44 17.37 0.64
N LYS A 90 -10.67 18.13 -0.42
CA LYS A 90 -10.92 17.58 -1.75
C LYS A 90 -9.74 16.74 -2.23
N ILE A 91 -10.08 15.58 -2.79
CA ILE A 91 -9.13 14.66 -3.39
C ILE A 91 -9.02 15.02 -4.88
N PRO A 92 -7.81 15.21 -5.44
CA PRO A 92 -7.65 15.41 -6.86
C PRO A 92 -8.06 14.16 -7.63
N ILE A 93 -8.88 14.34 -8.67
CA ILE A 93 -9.33 13.27 -9.57
C ILE A 93 -8.55 13.37 -10.87
N ASP A 94 -7.29 12.97 -10.82
CA ASP A 94 -6.33 13.02 -11.93
C ASP A 94 -6.06 11.63 -12.52
N GLU A 95 -5.05 11.53 -13.39
CA GLU A 95 -4.64 10.26 -14.00
C GLU A 95 -4.18 9.23 -12.94
N LEU A 96 -3.50 9.70 -11.89
CA LEU A 96 -3.05 8.85 -10.79
C LEU A 96 -4.25 8.27 -10.04
N PHE A 97 -5.25 9.10 -9.72
CA PHE A 97 -6.45 8.62 -9.06
C PHE A 97 -7.16 7.58 -9.91
N THR A 98 -7.46 7.93 -11.15
CA THR A 98 -8.27 7.08 -12.05
C THR A 98 -7.61 5.76 -12.40
N LYS A 99 -6.27 5.70 -12.49
CA LYS A 99 -5.55 4.49 -12.91
C LYS A 99 -4.97 3.65 -11.77
N GLU A 100 -4.76 4.22 -10.59
CA GLU A 100 -4.12 3.53 -9.47
C GLU A 100 -4.95 3.64 -8.17
N LEU A 101 -5.28 4.85 -7.71
CA LEU A 101 -5.89 5.03 -6.39
C LEU A 101 -7.36 4.58 -6.31
N ALA A 102 -8.08 4.61 -7.42
CA ALA A 102 -9.48 4.17 -7.51
C ALA A 102 -9.63 2.63 -7.43
N ASN A 103 -8.54 1.89 -7.56
CA ASN A 103 -8.54 0.43 -7.49
C ASN A 103 -8.39 -0.05 -6.04
N ASN A 104 -8.85 -1.28 -5.77
CA ASN A 104 -8.63 -1.95 -4.48
C ASN A 104 -7.26 -2.66 -4.39
N ILE A 105 -6.42 -2.62 -5.43
CA ILE A 105 -5.06 -3.13 -5.41
C ILE A 105 -4.11 -1.95 -5.48
N TRP A 106 -3.25 -1.80 -4.48
CA TRP A 106 -2.27 -0.70 -4.42
C TRP A 106 -0.86 -1.22 -4.63
N HIS A 107 -0.21 -0.71 -5.66
CA HIS A 107 1.16 -1.01 -6.03
C HIS A 107 2.10 -0.07 -5.28
N ILE A 108 2.54 -0.49 -4.09
CA ILE A 108 3.41 0.32 -3.25
C ILE A 108 4.66 -0.50 -2.92
N ALA A 109 5.83 0.01 -3.26
CA ALA A 109 7.08 -0.65 -2.91
C ALA A 109 7.30 -0.56 -1.39
N PRO A 110 7.73 -1.63 -0.70
CA PRO A 110 8.02 -1.57 0.72
C PRO A 110 9.18 -0.61 1.01
N VAL A 111 9.33 -0.27 2.29
CA VAL A 111 10.52 0.45 2.75
C VAL A 111 11.73 -0.46 2.52
N PRO A 112 12.84 0.04 1.93
CA PRO A 112 14.05 -0.73 1.74
C PRO A 112 14.59 -1.25 3.07
N PRO A 113 15.21 -2.43 3.09
CA PRO A 113 15.84 -2.95 4.30
C PRO A 113 16.89 -1.95 4.82
N ASN A 114 17.02 -1.87 6.15
CA ASN A 114 17.99 -1.02 6.85
C ASN A 114 17.83 0.50 6.68
N GLN A 115 16.75 0.98 6.04
CA GLN A 115 16.49 2.43 5.98
C GLN A 115 16.20 3.01 7.38
N TYR A 116 15.59 2.22 8.27
CA TYR A 116 15.31 2.59 9.65
C TYR A 116 15.70 1.44 10.58
N ASP A 117 16.11 1.76 11.82
CA ASP A 117 16.24 0.76 12.90
C ASP A 117 14.87 0.32 13.41
N HIS A 118 14.10 -0.33 12.53
CA HIS A 118 12.80 -0.91 12.80
C HIS A 118 12.60 -2.12 11.90
N PRO A 119 12.15 -3.26 12.44
CA PRO A 119 12.11 -4.52 11.69
C PRO A 119 11.07 -4.51 10.55
N CYS A 120 10.00 -3.72 10.66
CA CYS A 120 8.89 -3.78 9.71
C CYS A 120 8.15 -2.45 9.52
N PRO A 121 8.79 -1.40 8.97
CA PRO A 121 8.07 -0.17 8.64
C PRO A 121 7.27 -0.33 7.33
N PHE A 122 6.01 0.08 7.35
CA PHE A 122 5.26 0.30 6.11
C PHE A 122 5.60 1.67 5.50
N PRO A 123 5.49 1.84 4.18
CA PRO A 123 5.75 3.12 3.50
C PRO A 123 4.77 4.22 3.95
N GLU A 124 5.24 5.48 4.00
CA GLU A 124 4.42 6.66 4.34
C GLU A 124 3.22 6.85 3.40
N GLU A 125 3.31 6.32 2.18
CA GLU A 125 2.23 6.32 1.18
C GLU A 125 0.93 5.67 1.68
N ILE A 126 1.04 4.57 2.44
CA ILE A 126 -0.13 3.83 2.92
C ILE A 126 -0.98 4.70 3.86
N PRO A 127 -0.44 5.21 5.00
CA PRO A 127 -1.20 6.12 5.85
C PRO A 127 -1.55 7.43 5.14
N TYR A 128 -0.74 7.92 4.19
CA TYR A 128 -1.06 9.14 3.44
C TYR A 128 -2.38 9.01 2.69
N ARG A 129 -2.52 7.94 1.88
CA ARG A 129 -3.76 7.63 1.15
C ARG A 129 -4.93 7.42 2.13
N LEU A 130 -4.73 6.61 3.17
CA LEU A 130 -5.81 6.28 4.13
C LEU A 130 -6.31 7.52 4.87
N ILE A 131 -5.42 8.38 5.37
CA ILE A 131 -5.78 9.60 6.09
C ILE A 131 -6.50 10.57 5.15
N LYS A 132 -6.02 10.73 3.90
CA LYS A 132 -6.70 11.58 2.90
C LYS A 132 -8.09 11.06 2.51
N PHE A 133 -8.30 9.75 2.48
CA PHE A 133 -9.59 9.15 2.08
C PHE A 133 -10.61 9.04 3.23
N PHE A 134 -10.14 8.93 4.47
CA PHE A 134 -11.00 8.57 5.61
C PHE A 134 -10.98 9.59 6.76
N SER A 135 -10.42 10.79 6.57
CA SER A 135 -10.44 11.85 7.58
C SER A 135 -10.48 13.25 6.97
N TYR A 136 -10.97 14.22 7.74
CA TYR A 136 -10.86 15.64 7.48
C TYR A 136 -9.70 16.26 8.26
N GLU A 137 -9.25 17.43 7.84
CA GLU A 137 -8.29 18.21 8.60
C GLU A 137 -8.80 18.51 10.01
N GLY A 138 -7.92 18.43 11.01
CA GLY A 138 -8.29 18.58 12.43
C GLY A 138 -8.84 17.31 13.10
N ASP A 139 -9.24 16.29 12.33
CA ASP A 139 -9.65 14.99 12.87
C ASP A 139 -8.52 14.33 13.65
N LEU A 140 -8.90 13.44 14.58
CA LEU A 140 -7.97 12.66 15.38
C LEU A 140 -7.66 11.31 14.71
N VAL A 141 -6.38 11.05 14.44
CA VAL A 141 -5.86 9.78 13.94
C VAL A 141 -5.20 9.01 15.10
N LEU A 142 -5.63 7.77 15.33
CA LEU A 142 -5.07 6.89 16.36
C LEU A 142 -4.24 5.76 15.73
N ASP A 143 -3.03 5.56 16.23
CA ASP A 143 -2.22 4.37 15.96
C ASP A 143 -1.86 3.62 17.26
N PRO A 144 -2.53 2.50 17.58
CA PRO A 144 -2.24 1.74 18.80
C PRO A 144 -0.96 0.89 18.72
N PHE A 145 -0.32 0.79 17.55
CA PHE A 145 0.91 0.04 17.32
C PHE A 145 1.91 0.92 16.57
N LEU A 146 2.23 2.05 17.18
CA LEU A 146 2.87 3.20 16.52
C LEU A 146 4.22 2.88 15.87
N GLY A 147 5.03 1.99 16.47
CA GLY A 147 6.38 1.71 16.00
C GLY A 147 7.20 3.00 15.93
N ILE A 148 7.86 3.22 14.79
CA ILE A 148 8.65 4.44 14.52
C ILE A 148 7.80 5.64 14.05
N GLY A 149 6.49 5.66 14.28
CA GLY A 149 5.68 6.86 14.10
C GLY A 149 5.32 7.22 12.65
N THR A 150 5.28 6.25 11.74
CA THR A 150 4.92 6.54 10.33
C THR A 150 3.51 7.15 10.22
N THR A 151 2.51 6.60 10.93
CA THR A 151 1.13 7.10 10.89
C THR A 151 1.02 8.51 11.48
N THR A 152 1.65 8.77 12.62
CA THR A 152 1.57 10.07 13.30
C THR A 152 2.34 11.15 12.57
N LYS A 153 3.51 10.84 12.00
CA LYS A 153 4.24 11.74 11.09
C LYS A 153 3.34 12.19 9.95
N VAL A 154 2.63 11.26 9.31
CA VAL A 154 1.77 11.56 8.17
C VAL A 154 0.51 12.32 8.58
N ALA A 155 -0.12 11.95 9.70
CA ALA A 155 -1.23 12.70 10.26
C ALA A 155 -0.83 14.15 10.57
N ASN A 156 0.34 14.36 11.18
CA ASN A 156 0.89 15.67 11.50
C ASN A 156 1.08 16.53 10.23
N ASN A 157 1.74 15.99 9.21
CA ASN A 157 1.96 16.68 7.92
C ASN A 157 0.64 16.99 7.18
N LEU A 158 -0.41 16.20 7.41
CA LEU A 158 -1.74 16.42 6.85
C LEU A 158 -2.64 17.28 7.74
N ASN A 159 -2.10 17.96 8.77
CA ASN A 159 -2.87 18.80 9.70
C ASN A 159 -3.98 18.02 10.43
N ARG A 160 -3.78 16.73 10.71
CA ARG A 160 -4.64 15.95 11.61
C ARG A 160 -4.04 15.93 13.01
N ARG A 161 -4.89 15.93 14.02
CA ARG A 161 -4.47 15.59 15.38
C ARG A 161 -4.14 14.10 15.42
N TRP A 162 -3.28 13.69 16.33
CA TRP A 162 -2.88 12.29 16.40
C TRP A 162 -2.58 11.84 17.82
N VAL A 163 -2.76 10.54 18.06
CA VAL A 163 -2.34 9.84 19.27
C VAL A 163 -1.71 8.52 18.84
N GLY A 164 -0.58 8.14 19.46
CA GLY A 164 0.09 6.89 19.17
C GLY A 164 0.54 6.20 20.46
N TYR A 165 0.41 4.87 20.50
CA TYR A 165 0.90 4.04 21.60
C TYR A 165 2.04 3.14 21.11
N GLU A 166 3.16 3.14 21.83
CA GLU A 166 4.30 2.24 21.60
C GLU A 166 4.92 1.85 22.94
N ILE A 167 5.22 0.56 23.08
CA ILE A 167 5.73 -0.01 24.33
C ILE A 167 7.27 0.05 24.42
N LYS A 168 7.96 0.17 23.28
CA LYS A 168 9.42 0.25 23.19
C LYS A 168 9.87 1.69 23.12
N GLU A 169 10.45 2.18 24.21
CA GLU A 169 10.96 3.56 24.34
C GLU A 169 11.91 3.97 23.19
N LYS A 170 12.74 3.04 22.69
CA LYS A 170 13.63 3.32 21.55
C LYS A 170 12.88 3.75 20.28
N TYR A 171 11.69 3.20 20.04
CA TYR A 171 10.88 3.54 18.86
C TYR A 171 10.13 4.85 19.07
N LEU A 172 9.70 5.16 20.31
CA LEU A 172 9.15 6.46 20.67
C LEU A 172 10.14 7.60 20.37
N LYS A 173 11.41 7.46 20.78
CA LYS A 173 12.45 8.45 20.48
C LYS A 173 12.67 8.68 18.99
N ILE A 174 12.52 7.64 18.17
CA ILE A 174 12.59 7.76 16.70
C ILE A 174 11.33 8.45 16.18
N ALA A 175 10.15 8.02 16.64
CA ALA A 175 8.86 8.60 16.24
C ALA A 175 8.81 10.10 16.51
N GLU A 176 9.25 10.55 17.68
CA GLU A 176 9.30 11.97 18.06
C GLU A 176 10.17 12.79 17.10
N LYS A 177 11.38 12.32 16.81
CA LYS A 177 12.29 12.99 15.85
C LYS A 177 11.69 13.09 14.45
N ARG A 178 10.94 12.07 14.04
CA ARG A 178 10.31 11.98 12.71
C ARG A 178 9.13 12.93 12.54
N LEU A 179 8.52 13.45 13.61
CA LEU A 179 7.36 14.36 13.51
C LEU A 179 7.66 15.65 12.75
N SER A 180 8.89 16.16 12.87
CA SER A 180 9.34 17.37 12.18
C SER A 180 9.89 17.10 10.78
N GLU A 181 9.97 15.85 10.34
CA GLU A 181 10.46 15.52 9.01
C GLU A 181 9.39 15.77 7.93
N PRO A 182 9.80 16.19 6.73
CA PRO A 182 8.90 16.23 5.59
C PRO A 182 8.46 14.82 5.19
N LEU A 183 7.32 14.74 4.50
CA LEU A 183 6.84 13.49 3.90
C LEU A 183 7.81 13.01 2.82
N ASN A 184 8.08 11.71 2.83
CA ASN A 184 8.82 11.02 1.79
C ASN A 184 7.86 10.13 0.99
N LEU A 185 7.04 10.78 0.16
CA LEU A 185 6.17 10.10 -0.79
C LEU A 185 6.97 9.79 -2.05
N ARG A 186 6.82 8.57 -2.58
CA ARG A 186 7.53 8.16 -3.80
C ARG A 186 6.79 8.68 -5.02
N GLU A 187 7.52 8.86 -6.12
CA GLU A 187 6.89 9.00 -7.43
C GLU A 187 6.02 7.77 -7.69
N GLN A 188 4.74 8.01 -7.95
CA GLN A 188 3.77 6.94 -8.10
C GLN A 188 3.94 6.26 -9.45
N LEU A 189 3.98 4.93 -9.43
CA LEU A 189 4.03 4.12 -10.63
C LEU A 189 2.60 3.88 -11.12
N ILE A 190 2.29 4.40 -12.30
CA ILE A 190 1.01 4.11 -12.97
C ILE A 190 1.23 2.93 -13.91
N SER A 191 0.57 1.80 -13.63
CA SER A 191 0.55 0.67 -14.57
C SER A 191 -0.26 1.06 -15.81
N VAL A 192 0.38 1.06 -16.98
CA VAL A 192 -0.29 1.28 -18.26
C VAL A 192 -0.39 -0.04 -19.01
N PHE A 193 -1.60 -0.52 -19.21
CA PHE A 193 -1.86 -1.70 -20.03
C PHE A 193 -2.17 -1.25 -21.46
N GLU A 194 -1.19 -1.39 -22.35
CA GLU A 194 -1.38 -1.12 -23.78
C GLU A 194 -1.99 -2.37 -24.45
N LYS A 195 -3.17 -2.22 -25.08
CA LYS A 195 -3.77 -3.30 -25.88
C LYS A 195 -3.00 -3.42 -27.19
N ILE A 196 -2.28 -4.51 -27.38
CA ILE A 196 -1.59 -4.80 -28.63
C ILE A 196 -2.58 -5.47 -29.60
N PRO A 197 -2.86 -4.90 -30.78
CA PRO A 197 -3.72 -5.51 -31.79
C PRO A 197 -3.18 -6.87 -32.24
N HIS A 198 -4.07 -7.84 -32.45
CA HIS A 198 -3.68 -9.21 -32.83
C HIS A 198 -2.89 -9.29 -34.15
N ASN A 199 -3.16 -8.36 -35.07
CA ASN A 199 -2.58 -8.35 -36.42
C ASN A 199 -1.37 -7.40 -36.57
N GLU A 200 -0.91 -6.74 -35.50
CA GLU A 200 0.34 -6.00 -35.60
C GLU A 200 1.52 -6.99 -35.68
N PRO A 201 2.47 -6.82 -36.63
CA PRO A 201 3.68 -7.61 -36.62
C PRO A 201 4.34 -7.41 -35.25
N LYS A 202 4.57 -8.50 -34.50
CA LYS A 202 5.14 -8.48 -33.15
C LYS A 202 6.31 -7.50 -33.13
N ALA A 203 6.05 -6.31 -32.59
CA ALA A 203 6.98 -5.22 -32.71
C ALA A 203 8.26 -5.62 -31.95
N ARG A 204 9.31 -5.99 -32.68
CA ARG A 204 10.69 -5.87 -32.20
C ARG A 204 11.00 -4.36 -32.12
N LYS A 205 10.27 -3.63 -31.30
CA LYS A 205 10.59 -2.23 -31.01
C LYS A 205 11.81 -2.23 -30.10
N ARG A 206 12.88 -1.63 -30.63
CA ARG A 206 14.14 -1.29 -29.98
C ARG A 206 13.99 -1.19 -28.46
N ILE A 207 14.66 -2.09 -27.75
CA ILE A 207 15.00 -1.89 -26.35
C ILE A 207 15.97 -0.73 -26.33
N ASP A 208 15.46 0.49 -26.12
CA ASP A 208 16.31 1.62 -25.73
C ASP A 208 17.03 1.18 -24.45
N LYS A 209 18.37 1.17 -24.48
CA LYS A 209 19.25 0.70 -23.39
C LYS A 209 19.04 1.41 -22.03
N LYS A 210 18.09 2.34 -21.94
CA LYS A 210 17.66 3.04 -20.72
C LYS A 210 16.39 2.47 -20.05
N MET A 211 15.74 1.43 -20.59
CA MET A 211 14.47 0.91 -20.07
C MET A 211 14.58 -0.51 -19.49
N THR A 212 14.13 -0.66 -18.25
CA THR A 212 14.27 -1.85 -17.40
C THR A 212 13.32 -2.99 -17.80
N LYS A 213 13.88 -4.22 -17.83
CA LYS A 213 13.30 -5.58 -17.97
C LYS A 213 11.80 -5.72 -18.28
N SER A 214 11.51 -6.30 -19.45
CA SER A 214 10.23 -6.96 -19.77
C SER A 214 10.19 -8.39 -19.24
N ILE A 215 9.06 -8.82 -18.69
CA ILE A 215 8.77 -10.23 -18.39
C ILE A 215 7.62 -10.66 -19.31
N LEU A 216 7.88 -11.58 -20.22
CA LEU A 216 6.83 -12.28 -20.98
C LEU A 216 6.17 -13.31 -20.07
N MET A 217 4.86 -13.18 -19.82
CA MET A 217 4.07 -14.26 -19.25
C MET A 217 3.48 -15.09 -20.40
N PRO A 218 3.78 -16.40 -20.52
CA PRO A 218 3.15 -17.25 -21.50
C PRO A 218 1.77 -17.70 -20.97
N GLN A 219 0.76 -17.66 -21.86
CA GLN A 219 -0.52 -18.38 -21.79
C GLN A 219 -1.83 -17.57 -21.61
N THR A 220 -1.88 -16.29 -22.00
CA THR A 220 -3.16 -15.63 -22.32
C THR A 220 -3.08 -14.89 -23.65
N LYS A 221 -4.16 -14.92 -24.46
CA LYS A 221 -4.28 -14.33 -25.81
C LYS A 221 -4.17 -12.79 -25.87
N SER A 222 -3.58 -12.16 -24.86
CA SER A 222 -3.32 -10.72 -24.80
C SER A 222 -1.90 -10.50 -24.27
N LEU A 223 -1.15 -9.65 -24.96
CA LEU A 223 0.21 -9.26 -24.60
C LEU A 223 0.12 -7.96 -23.81
N TYR A 224 0.56 -7.97 -22.56
CA TYR A 224 0.61 -6.78 -21.71
C TYR A 224 2.05 -6.28 -21.62
N LEU A 225 2.30 -5.04 -22.03
CA LEU A 225 3.56 -4.36 -21.75
C LEU A 225 3.45 -3.70 -20.36
N PHE A 226 4.42 -3.94 -19.49
CA PHE A 226 4.59 -3.17 -18.26
C PHE A 226 5.44 -1.95 -18.58
N ARG A 227 4.91 -0.74 -18.36
CA ARG A 227 5.65 0.51 -18.54
C ARG A 227 5.55 1.34 -17.28
N GLU A 228 6.68 1.59 -16.64
CA GLU A 228 6.79 2.61 -15.61
C GLU A 228 6.76 3.98 -16.31
N LYS A 229 5.65 4.71 -16.19
CA LYS A 229 5.65 6.15 -16.48
C LYS A 229 5.99 6.90 -15.20
N ARG A 230 7.04 7.72 -15.24
CA ARG A 230 7.30 8.73 -14.21
C ARG A 230 6.21 9.78 -14.30
N ASN A 231 5.58 10.10 -13.17
CA ASN A 231 4.64 11.20 -13.08
C ASN A 231 5.44 12.50 -12.90
N GLU A 232 5.26 13.48 -13.77
CA GLU A 232 5.97 14.79 -13.74
C GLU A 232 5.41 15.77 -12.68
N TYR A 233 4.79 15.28 -11.62
CA TYR A 233 4.21 16.10 -10.57
C TYR A 233 5.15 16.20 -9.37
N ASP A 234 6.13 17.10 -9.46
CA ASP A 234 6.69 17.93 -8.35
C ASP A 234 8.00 18.64 -8.77
N ARG A 235 7.91 19.53 -9.77
CA ARG A 235 8.95 20.56 -10.04
C ARG A 235 8.47 21.99 -9.82
N LYS A 236 7.33 22.18 -9.16
CA LYS A 236 6.80 23.51 -8.86
C LYS A 236 6.08 23.51 -7.51
N MET A 237 6.85 23.45 -6.42
CA MET A 237 6.61 24.21 -5.18
C MET A 237 7.94 24.39 -4.46
#